data_AF-J9F695-F1
#
_entry.id   AF-J9F695-F1
#
_cell.length_a   1.000
_cell.length_b   1.000
_cell.length_c   1.000
_cell.angle_alpha   90.00
_cell.angle_beta   90.00
_cell.angle_gamma   90.00
#
_symmetry.space_group_name_H-M   'P 1'
#
loop_
_entity.id
_entity.type
_entity.pdbx_description
1 polymer ?
#
loop_
_entity_poly.entity_id
_entity_poly.type
_entity_poly.pdbx_seq_one_letter_code
_entity_poly.pdbx_strand_id
1 'polypeptide(L)'
;KVALINEDYEMGLMSPEERHKQVIDIWNETADKVGDAMAENFDKFNPIYMMAFSGARGNIKQIRQLAGMRGLMGNTKGGTIDRPVKSNFREGLSVLEYFISTHGTRKGMTDTALRTA
;
A
#
# COMPACT_ATOMS: atom_id res chain seq x y z
N LYS A 1 -15.17 -9.60 -0.22
CA LYS A 1 -14.10 -10.35 0.47
C LYS A 1 -13.92 -9.86 1.90
N VAL A 2 -13.37 -8.65 2.15
CA VAL A 2 -13.15 -8.14 3.53
C VAL A 2 -14.44 -8.02 4.37
N ALA A 3 -15.57 -7.65 3.76
CA ALA A 3 -16.85 -7.55 4.47
C ALA A 3 -17.30 -8.91 5.06
N LEU A 4 -17.16 -10.00 4.30
CA LEU A 4 -17.51 -11.35 4.75
C LEU A 4 -16.62 -11.79 5.92
N ILE A 5 -15.33 -11.49 5.87
CA ILE A 5 -14.40 -11.77 6.97
C ILE A 5 -14.77 -11.01 8.24
N ASN A 6 -15.22 -9.76 8.12
CA ASN A 6 -15.69 -9.01 9.28
C ASN A 6 -17.00 -9.60 9.83
N GLU A 7 -17.90 -10.06 8.96
CA GLU A 7 -19.14 -10.73 9.37
C GLU A 7 -18.86 -12.05 10.12
N ASP A 8 -17.98 -12.89 9.59
CA ASP A 8 -17.55 -14.14 10.24
C ASP A 8 -16.88 -13.87 11.60
N TYR A 9 -16.10 -12.78 11.70
CA TYR A 9 -15.53 -12.33 12.97
C TYR A 9 -16.60 -11.85 13.96
N GLU A 10 -17.60 -11.08 13.50
CA GLU A 10 -18.72 -10.63 14.32
C GLU A 10 -19.59 -11.81 14.81
N MET A 11 -19.67 -12.89 14.03
CA MET A 11 -20.31 -14.16 14.40
C MET A 11 -19.45 -15.03 15.33
N GLY A 12 -18.22 -14.62 15.64
CA GLY A 12 -17.30 -15.37 16.51
C GLY A 12 -16.69 -16.61 15.87
N LEU A 13 -16.71 -16.72 14.54
CA LEU A 13 -16.19 -17.86 13.79
C LEU A 13 -14.67 -17.81 13.59
N MET A 14 -14.01 -16.70 13.95
CA MET A 14 -12.56 -16.54 13.84
C MET A 14 -11.98 -15.65 14.94
N SER A 15 -10.70 -15.83 15.22
CA SER A 15 -9.94 -14.98 16.15
C SER A 15 -9.60 -13.61 15.54
N PRO A 16 -9.31 -12.58 16.37
CA PRO A 16 -8.83 -11.29 15.91
C PRO A 16 -7.55 -11.38 15.07
N GLU A 17 -6.64 -12.30 15.43
CA GLU A 17 -5.37 -12.52 14.74
C GLU A 17 -5.57 -13.13 13.34
N GLU A 18 -6.46 -14.11 13.23
CA GLU A 18 -6.82 -14.72 11.94
C GLU A 18 -7.51 -13.71 11.02
N ARG A 19 -8.44 -12.93 11.56
CA ARG A 19 -9.08 -11.81 10.83
C ARG A 19 -8.00 -10.86 10.29
N HIS A 20 -7.10 -10.40 11.15
CA HIS A 20 -6.04 -9.46 10.80
C HIS A 20 -5.17 -9.97 9.66
N LYS A 21 -4.71 -11.23 9.76
CA LYS A 21 -3.88 -11.86 8.73
C LYS A 21 -4.60 -11.96 7.39
N GLN A 22 -5.84 -12.46 7.39
CA GLN A 22 -6.62 -12.60 6.15
C GLN A 22 -6.90 -11.24 5.49
N VAL A 23 -7.20 -10.21 6.28
CA VAL A 23 -7.42 -8.85 5.77
C VAL A 23 -6.14 -8.31 5.10
N ILE A 24 -4.97 -8.51 5.73
CA ILE A 24 -3.69 -8.10 5.15
C ILE A 24 -3.43 -8.81 3.82
N ASP A 25 -3.61 -10.13 3.78
CA ASP A 25 -3.36 -10.94 2.60
C ASP A 25 -4.23 -10.50 1.42
N ILE A 26 -5.52 -10.24 1.67
CA ILE A 26 -6.45 -9.75 0.64
C ILE A 26 -6.03 -8.39 0.11
N TRP A 27 -5.61 -7.46 0.98
CA TRP A 27 -5.21 -6.13 0.53
C TRP A 27 -3.88 -6.13 -0.21
N ASN A 28 -2.94 -7.00 0.17
CA ASN A 28 -1.71 -7.21 -0.59
C ASN A 28 -2.01 -7.75 -1.98
N GLU A 29 -2.82 -8.82 -2.08
CA GLU A 29 -3.25 -9.41 -3.36
C GLU A 29 -3.97 -8.36 -4.23
N THR A 30 -4.86 -7.58 -3.63
CA THR A 30 -5.61 -6.55 -4.34
C THR A 30 -4.68 -5.45 -4.86
N ALA A 31 -3.75 -5.00 -4.03
CA ALA A 31 -2.84 -3.94 -4.44
C ALA A 31 -1.91 -4.43 -5.57
N ASP A 32 -1.48 -5.70 -5.55
CA ASP A 32 -0.68 -6.29 -6.63
C ASP A 32 -1.45 -6.34 -7.94
N LYS A 33 -2.70 -6.83 -7.92
CA LYS A 33 -3.59 -6.81 -9.10
C LYS A 33 -3.81 -5.42 -9.67
N VAL A 34 -3.98 -4.41 -8.81
CA VAL A 34 -4.11 -3.01 -9.25
C VAL A 34 -2.80 -2.51 -9.85
N GLY A 35 -1.65 -2.91 -9.31
CA GLY A 35 -0.33 -2.61 -9.85
C GLY A 35 -0.13 -3.19 -11.26
N ASP A 36 -0.48 -4.45 -11.44
CA ASP A 36 -0.33 -5.16 -12.71
C ASP A 36 -1.28 -4.59 -13.78
N ALA A 37 -2.56 -4.42 -13.43
CA ALA A 37 -3.54 -3.79 -14.31
C ALA A 37 -3.14 -2.35 -14.68
N MET A 38 -2.55 -1.59 -13.76
CA MET A 38 -2.01 -0.28 -14.06
C MET A 38 -0.86 -0.40 -15.08
N ALA A 39 0.10 -1.29 -14.86
CA ALA A 39 1.25 -1.45 -15.74
C ALA A 39 0.85 -1.89 -17.17
N GLU A 40 -0.17 -2.74 -17.31
CA GLU A 40 -0.72 -3.16 -18.60
C GLU A 40 -1.41 -2.02 -19.36
N ASN A 41 -2.03 -1.08 -18.65
CA ASN A 41 -2.73 0.06 -19.24
C ASN A 41 -1.83 1.28 -19.50
N PHE A 42 -0.56 1.25 -19.09
CA PHE A 42 0.36 2.34 -19.38
C PHE A 42 0.82 2.32 -20.84
N ASP A 43 0.78 3.48 -21.49
CA ASP A 43 1.40 3.64 -22.81
C ASP A 43 2.92 3.44 -22.70
N LYS A 44 3.48 2.65 -23.61
CA LYS A 44 4.91 2.36 -23.72
C LYS A 44 5.73 3.62 -23.96
N PHE A 45 5.15 4.65 -24.59
CA PHE A 45 5.80 5.94 -24.83
C PHE A 45 5.59 6.95 -23.70
N ASN A 46 4.90 6.58 -22.61
CA ASN A 46 4.79 7.44 -21.44
C ASN A 46 6.19 7.64 -20.81
N PRO A 47 6.68 8.89 -20.66
CA PRO A 47 8.01 9.15 -20.11
C PRO A 47 8.22 8.55 -18.71
N ILE A 48 7.18 8.52 -17.87
CA ILE A 48 7.26 7.93 -16.52
C ILE A 48 7.47 6.41 -16.62
N TYR A 49 6.75 5.76 -17.52
CA TYR A 49 6.89 4.32 -17.76
C TYR A 49 8.26 3.99 -18.35
N MET A 50 8.70 4.76 -19.36
CA MET A 50 10.03 4.59 -19.96
C MET A 50 11.16 4.76 -18.95
N MET A 51 11.10 5.74 -18.04
CA MET A 51 12.13 5.95 -17.02
C MET A 51 12.25 4.78 -16.04
N ALA A 52 11.12 4.20 -15.62
CA ALA A 52 11.15 3.06 -14.71
C ALA A 52 11.49 1.74 -15.41
N PHE A 53 11.03 1.52 -16.64
CA PHE A 53 11.28 0.29 -17.39
C PHE A 53 12.72 0.22 -17.93
N SER A 54 13.27 1.35 -18.39
CA SER A 54 14.67 1.43 -18.82
C SER A 54 15.68 1.34 -17.67
N GLY A 55 15.22 1.39 -16.41
CA GLY A 55 16.08 1.40 -15.23
C GLY A 55 16.84 2.72 -15.03
N ALA A 56 16.58 3.75 -15.83
CA ALA A 56 17.25 5.04 -15.71
C ALA A 56 16.90 5.76 -14.40
N ARG A 57 15.61 5.76 -14.02
CA ARG A 57 15.15 6.37 -12.78
C ARG A 57 13.77 5.87 -12.37
N GLY A 58 13.67 5.41 -11.14
CA GLY A 58 12.41 4.98 -10.52
C GLY A 58 12.12 3.49 -10.72
N ASN A 59 11.12 3.00 -9.99
CA ASN A 59 10.70 1.59 -10.02
C ASN A 59 9.19 1.53 -10.30
N ILE A 60 8.72 0.46 -10.94
CA ILE A 60 7.28 0.11 -11.10
C ILE A 60 6.53 0.24 -9.76
N LYS A 61 7.15 -0.16 -8.63
CA LYS A 61 6.56 0.05 -7.30
C LYS A 61 6.28 1.51 -6.95
N GLN A 62 7.13 2.44 -7.41
CA GLN A 62 6.92 3.88 -7.22
C GLN A 62 5.85 4.42 -8.17
N ILE A 63 5.79 3.94 -9.41
CA ILE A 63 4.71 4.26 -10.36
C ILE A 63 3.35 3.81 -9.79
N ARG A 64 3.30 2.63 -9.18
CA ARG A 64 2.11 2.14 -8.48
C ARG A 64 1.63 3.05 -7.36
N GLN A 65 2.54 3.72 -6.64
CA GLN A 65 2.14 4.70 -5.64
C GLN A 65 1.61 6.00 -6.26
N LEU A 66 2.07 6.35 -7.47
CA LEU A 66 1.63 7.55 -8.18
C LEU A 66 0.27 7.38 -8.86
N ALA A 67 0.02 6.23 -9.49
CA ALA A 67 -1.14 6.01 -10.36
C ALA A 67 -1.96 4.76 -10.03
N GLY A 68 -1.48 3.89 -9.14
CA GLY A 68 -2.18 2.68 -8.71
C GLY A 68 -2.85 2.85 -7.36
N MET A 69 -2.62 1.91 -6.45
CA MET A 69 -3.02 2.01 -5.04
C MET A 69 -1.76 2.07 -4.16
N ARG A 70 -1.76 2.90 -3.12
CA ARG A 70 -0.62 3.01 -2.21
C ARG A 70 -0.48 1.78 -1.29
N GLY A 71 -1.60 1.21 -0.85
CA GLY A 71 -1.65 -0.08 -0.15
C GLY A 71 -1.66 0.03 1.37
N LEU A 72 -1.26 -1.05 2.04
CA LEU A 72 -1.21 -1.12 3.50
C LEU A 72 -0.03 -0.32 4.06
N MET A 73 -0.22 0.24 5.26
CA MET A 73 0.78 1.05 5.95
C MET A 73 1.16 0.42 7.29
N GLY A 74 2.44 0.55 7.63
CA GLY A 74 2.95 0.18 8.96
C GLY A 74 2.54 1.19 10.02
N ASN A 75 2.17 0.69 11.19
CA ASN A 75 2.05 1.43 12.42
C ASN A 75 3.44 1.72 13.02
N THR A 76 3.56 2.74 13.86
CA THR A 76 4.80 3.07 14.58
C THR A 76 5.28 1.92 15.47
N LYS A 77 4.34 1.14 16.02
CA LYS A 77 4.61 -0.06 16.83
C LYS A 77 5.12 -1.26 16.02
N GLY A 78 5.20 -1.18 14.69
CA GLY A 78 5.71 -2.26 13.83
C GLY A 78 4.65 -3.24 13.31
N GLY A 79 3.38 -3.11 13.71
CA GLY A 79 2.27 -3.82 13.08
C GLY A 79 1.80 -3.16 11.79
N THR A 80 0.93 -3.82 11.03
CA THR A 80 0.29 -3.25 9.82
C THR A 80 -1.11 -2.73 10.16
N ILE A 81 -1.56 -1.66 9.51
CA ILE A 81 -2.91 -1.13 9.71
C ILE A 81 -3.87 -1.82 8.74
N ASP A 82 -4.94 -2.43 9.25
CA ASP A 82 -5.95 -3.20 8.50
C ASP A 82 -6.65 -2.40 7.39
N ARG A 83 -6.63 -1.08 7.50
CA ARG A 83 -7.23 -0.15 6.54
C ARG A 83 -6.17 0.35 5.56
N PRO A 84 -6.23 -0.04 4.28
CA PRO A 84 -5.28 0.42 3.28
C PRO A 84 -5.56 1.87 2.89
N VAL A 85 -4.54 2.50 2.32
CA VAL A 85 -4.67 3.73 1.54
C VAL A 85 -5.03 3.34 0.11
N LYS A 86 -6.28 3.61 -0.27
CA LYS A 86 -6.83 3.23 -1.58
C LYS A 86 -6.43 4.23 -2.65
N SER A 87 -6.44 5.51 -2.26
CA SER A 87 -6.13 6.63 -3.15
C SER A 87 -4.66 6.62 -3.59
N ASN A 88 -4.39 7.23 -4.73
CA ASN A 88 -3.04 7.51 -5.22
C ASN A 88 -2.69 9.00 -5.17
N PHE A 89 -1.43 9.32 -5.46
CA PHE A 89 -0.99 10.71 -5.47
C PHE A 89 -1.59 11.54 -6.62
N ARG A 90 -2.09 10.89 -7.68
CA ARG A 90 -2.80 11.57 -8.77
C ARG A 90 -4.21 12.01 -8.35
N GLU A 91 -4.93 11.15 -7.63
CA GLU A 91 -6.29 11.39 -7.11
C GLU A 91 -6.27 12.28 -5.86
N GLY A 92 -5.18 12.23 -5.10
CA GLY A 92 -5.04 12.92 -3.82
C GLY A 92 -5.47 12.04 -2.65
N LEU A 93 -4.82 12.25 -1.51
CA LEU A 93 -5.07 11.49 -0.28
C LEU A 93 -6.13 12.20 0.55
N SER A 94 -7.08 11.44 1.10
CA SER A 94 -7.94 11.96 2.16
C SER A 94 -7.11 12.30 3.42
N VAL A 95 -7.65 13.17 4.28
CA VAL A 95 -6.97 13.59 5.52
C VAL A 95 -6.53 12.38 6.37
N LEU A 96 -7.40 11.38 6.51
CA LEU A 96 -7.10 10.17 7.27
C LEU A 96 -6.00 9.32 6.60
N GLU A 97 -6.07 9.12 5.28
CA GLU A 97 -5.07 8.36 4.54
C GLU A 97 -3.70 9.04 4.58
N TYR A 98 -3.68 10.37 4.48
CA TYR A 98 -2.46 11.15 4.63
C TYR A 98 -1.88 10.97 6.04
N PHE A 99 -2.70 11.11 7.09
CA PHE A 99 -2.27 10.93 8.48
C PHE A 99 -1.68 9.54 8.73
N ILE A 100 -2.32 8.49 8.22
CA ILE A 100 -1.81 7.11 8.30
C ILE A 100 -0.46 6.97 7.57
N SER A 101 -0.32 7.56 6.38
CA SER A 101 0.91 7.48 5.59
C SER A 101 2.11 8.16 6.29
N THR A 102 1.90 9.19 7.11
CA THR A 102 3.01 9.90 7.78
C THR A 102 3.72 9.06 8.85
N HIS A 103 2.99 8.16 9.52
CA HIS A 103 3.54 7.33 10.60
C HIS A 103 4.65 6.40 10.09
N GLY A 104 4.42 5.74 8.95
CA GLY A 104 5.42 4.87 8.32
C GLY A 104 6.63 5.65 7.81
N THR A 105 6.42 6.78 7.14
CA THR A 105 7.51 7.61 6.60
C THR A 105 8.42 8.15 7.70
N ARG A 106 7.84 8.65 8.80
CA ARG A 106 8.62 9.19 9.92
C ARG A 106 9.51 8.12 10.55
N LYS A 107 8.97 6.93 10.80
CA LYS A 107 9.74 5.81 11.35
C LYS A 107 10.91 5.44 10.43
N GLY A 108 10.67 5.31 9.12
CA GLY A 108 11.73 4.99 8.16
C GLY A 108 12.85 6.04 8.11
N MET A 109 12.52 7.33 8.23
CA MET A 109 13.53 8.40 8.32
C MET A 109 14.36 8.29 9.61
N THR A 110 13.71 8.04 10.75
CA THR A 110 14.40 7.86 12.02
C THR A 110 15.33 6.63 11.99
N ASP A 111 14.85 5.49 11.49
CA ASP A 111 15.66 4.27 11.37
C ASP A 111 16.85 4.46 10.43
N THR A 112 16.68 5.24 9.36
CA THR A 112 17.77 5.59 8.45
C THR A 112 18.82 6.46 9.16
N ALA A 113 18.38 7.49 9.90
CA ALA A 113 19.28 8.36 10.65
C ALA A 113 20.06 7.60 11.73
N LEU A 114 19.42 6.65 12.42
CA LEU A 114 20.09 5.80 13.41
C LEU A 114 21.14 4.88 12.80
N ARG A 115 20.94 4.39 11.57
CA ARG A 115 21.90 3.53 10.86
C ARG A 115 23.14 4.28 10.36
N THR A 116 23.08 5.59 10.30
CA THR A 116 24.18 6.46 9.87
C THR A 116 24.97 7.08 11.02
N ALA A 117 24.50 6.92 12.26
CA ALA A 117 25.19 7.34 13.49
C ALA A 117 26.13 6.25 13.97
#